data_AF-A0A2H0MKA1-F1
#
_entry.id   AF-A0A2H0MKA1-F1
#
_cell.length_a   1.000
_cell.length_b   1.000
_cell.length_c   1.000
_cell.angle_alpha   90.00
_cell.angle_beta   90.00
_cell.angle_gamma   90.00
#
_symmetry.space_group_name_H-M   'P 1'
#
loop_
_entity.id
_entity.type
_entity.pdbx_description
1 polymer ?
#
loop_
_entity_poly.entity_id
_entity_poly.type
_entity_poly.pdbx_seq_one_letter_code
_entity_poly.pdbx_strand_id
1 'polypeptide(L)'
;MVGAGFWGKNLARNFHQLNVLKLICDPSETVLSENREQYPDVTLTPSFPDALAQANLDAVAIATPAAMHFSIAREALLAGKHVFVEKPLALTVGEGEELVAIARQKNRVLFVGHILHYHPAIHTIRNMLAEGELGRLQYIYSNRLNLGKFRREENSLWSFAPHDISVILSLVNEEPTQVEAIGSNILHPSIADTSLMHLKFPCGVAAHIFVSWLNPFKEQKLVVTGDRKMVVFDDTLPRERKLTVYPHFIRWQGGLPVPE
;
A
#
# COMPACT_ATOMS: atom_id res chain seq x y z
N MET A 1 11.90 -15.32 4.20
CA MET A 1 11.75 -13.86 3.96
C MET A 1 13.06 -13.32 3.41
N VAL A 2 13.01 -12.39 2.46
CA VAL A 2 14.18 -11.75 1.83
C VAL A 2 14.12 -10.26 2.10
N GLY A 3 15.16 -9.70 2.71
CA GLY A 3 15.20 -8.34 3.21
C GLY A 3 14.58 -8.22 4.61
N ALA A 4 15.42 -8.12 5.64
CA ALA A 4 15.01 -7.99 7.05
C ALA A 4 15.39 -6.63 7.67
N GLY A 5 15.56 -5.61 6.83
CA GLY A 5 15.84 -4.24 7.25
C GLY A 5 14.64 -3.53 7.90
N PHE A 6 14.59 -2.20 7.75
CA PHE A 6 13.68 -1.33 8.49
C PHE A 6 12.20 -1.77 8.48
N TRP A 7 11.68 -2.16 7.31
CA TRP A 7 10.30 -2.65 7.20
C TRP A 7 10.21 -4.17 7.36
N GLY A 8 11.17 -4.92 6.80
CA GLY A 8 11.22 -6.38 6.85
C GLY A 8 11.15 -6.94 8.27
N LYS A 9 11.72 -6.26 9.28
CA LYS A 9 11.58 -6.68 10.69
C LYS A 9 10.13 -6.81 11.18
N ASN A 10 9.20 -6.00 10.65
CA ASN A 10 7.78 -6.11 11.00
C ASN A 10 7.16 -7.40 10.44
N LEU A 11 7.55 -7.76 9.21
CA LEU A 11 7.14 -9.01 8.59
C LEU A 11 7.76 -10.21 9.30
N ALA A 12 9.06 -10.18 9.61
CA ALA A 12 9.72 -11.22 10.40
C ALA A 12 8.99 -11.49 11.71
N ARG A 13 8.74 -10.43 12.49
CA ARG A 13 8.01 -10.54 13.76
C ARG A 13 6.64 -11.18 13.58
N ASN A 14 5.85 -10.73 12.59
CA ASN A 14 4.52 -11.26 12.34
C ASN A 14 4.57 -12.74 11.91
N PHE A 15 5.47 -13.09 10.99
CA PHE A 15 5.60 -14.48 10.50
C PHE A 15 6.15 -15.42 11.56
N HIS A 16 7.02 -14.94 12.46
CA HIS A 16 7.49 -15.71 13.61
C HIS A 16 6.36 -15.97 14.61
N GLN A 17 5.57 -14.95 14.96
CA GLN A 17 4.39 -15.10 15.83
C GLN A 17 3.33 -16.06 15.25
N LEU A 18 3.28 -16.19 13.93
CA LEU A 18 2.42 -17.14 13.22
C LEU A 18 3.06 -18.54 13.04
N ASN A 19 4.28 -18.75 13.53
CA ASN A 19 5.07 -19.98 13.39
C ASN A 19 5.37 -20.40 11.93
N VAL A 20 5.32 -19.46 10.98
CA VAL A 20 5.58 -19.69 9.54
C VAL A 20 6.92 -19.16 9.07
N LEU A 21 7.64 -18.39 9.89
CA LEU A 21 8.99 -17.93 9.55
C LEU A 21 10.01 -19.06 9.73
N LYS A 22 10.54 -19.58 8.62
CA LYS A 22 11.58 -20.63 8.63
C LYS A 22 12.97 -20.13 8.29
N LEU A 23 13.05 -19.09 7.45
CA LEU A 23 14.31 -18.55 6.96
C LEU A 23 14.26 -17.03 6.77
N ILE A 24 15.33 -16.35 7.14
CA ILE A 24 15.62 -14.96 6.78
C ILE A 24 16.84 -14.91 5.87
N CYS A 25 16.71 -14.19 4.76
CA CYS A 25 17.77 -13.92 3.80
C CYS A 25 18.05 -12.42 3.75
N ASP A 26 19.28 -12.00 4.03
CA ASP A 26 19.71 -10.61 3.93
C ASP A 26 21.22 -10.52 3.67
N PRO A 27 21.70 -9.72 2.69
CA PRO A 27 23.13 -9.61 2.40
C PRO A 27 23.92 -8.93 3.53
N SER A 28 23.27 -8.22 4.46
CA SER A 28 23.94 -7.54 5.58
C SER A 28 24.17 -8.50 6.75
N GLU A 29 25.43 -8.76 7.07
CA GLU A 29 25.81 -9.55 8.25
C GLU A 29 25.31 -8.94 9.56
N THR A 30 25.26 -7.61 9.64
CA THR A 30 24.69 -6.88 10.79
C THR A 30 23.21 -7.22 10.96
N VAL A 31 22.42 -7.12 9.89
CA VAL A 31 20.98 -7.45 9.93
C VAL A 31 20.77 -8.91 10.30
N LEU A 32 21.56 -9.83 9.74
CA LEU A 32 21.47 -11.25 10.10
C LEU A 32 21.80 -11.48 11.58
N SER A 33 22.84 -10.84 12.11
CA SER A 33 23.25 -10.98 13.51
C SER A 33 22.17 -10.50 14.47
N GLU A 34 21.58 -9.33 14.21
CA GLU A 34 20.45 -8.79 15.00
C GLU A 34 19.23 -9.75 14.98
N ASN A 35 18.93 -10.33 13.81
CA ASN A 35 17.82 -11.29 13.70
C ASN A 35 18.14 -12.64 14.35
N ARG A 36 19.42 -13.04 14.47
CA ARG A 36 19.82 -14.28 15.16
C ARG A 36 19.51 -14.23 16.65
N GLU A 37 19.76 -13.09 17.28
CA GLU A 37 19.44 -12.88 18.68
C GLU A 37 17.93 -12.92 18.91
N GLN A 38 17.15 -12.36 17.98
CA GLN A 38 15.69 -12.29 18.10
C GLN A 38 14.98 -13.61 17.74
N TYR A 39 15.52 -14.37 16.79
CA TYR A 39 14.90 -15.57 16.22
C TYR A 39 15.91 -16.73 16.14
N PRO A 40 16.34 -17.30 17.29
CA PRO A 40 17.37 -18.34 17.32
C PRO A 40 16.96 -19.65 16.64
N ASP A 41 15.67 -19.86 16.42
CA ASP A 41 15.07 -21.02 15.75
C ASP A 41 14.91 -20.85 14.22
N VAL A 42 15.27 -19.69 13.68
CA VAL A 42 15.11 -19.35 12.26
C VAL A 42 16.45 -19.48 11.53
N THR A 43 16.44 -20.14 10.37
CA THR A 43 17.66 -20.23 9.53
C THR A 43 18.00 -18.87 8.93
N LEU A 44 19.28 -18.51 8.95
CA LEU A 44 19.78 -17.25 8.43
C LEU A 44 20.77 -17.50 7.29
N THR A 45 20.64 -16.76 6.19
CA THR A 45 21.56 -16.86 5.05
C THR A 45 21.76 -15.51 4.38
N PRO A 46 22.96 -15.21 3.85
CA PRO A 46 23.17 -14.04 3.00
C PRO A 46 22.83 -14.30 1.52
N SER A 47 22.59 -15.55 1.14
CA SER A 47 22.45 -15.98 -0.26
C SER A 47 20.99 -16.27 -0.60
N PHE A 48 20.42 -15.46 -1.51
CA PHE A 48 19.08 -15.70 -2.01
C PHE A 48 18.95 -17.01 -2.81
N PRO A 49 19.90 -17.40 -3.68
CA PRO A 49 19.90 -18.73 -4.30
C PRO A 49 19.85 -19.88 -3.28
N ASP A 50 20.60 -19.79 -2.19
CA ASP A 50 20.61 -20.83 -1.15
C ASP A 50 19.27 -20.90 -0.41
N ALA A 51 18.64 -19.74 -0.17
CA ALA A 51 17.30 -19.66 0.38
C ALA A 51 16.25 -20.29 -0.56
N LEU A 52 16.39 -20.07 -1.86
CA LEU A 52 15.43 -20.55 -2.86
C LEU A 52 15.53 -22.06 -3.10
N ALA A 53 16.73 -22.62 -2.96
CA ALA A 53 17.01 -24.05 -3.06
C ALA A 53 16.39 -24.89 -1.93
N GLN A 54 15.93 -24.27 -0.84
CA GLN A 54 15.27 -24.96 0.26
C GLN A 54 13.92 -25.55 -0.19
N ALA A 55 13.85 -26.88 -0.28
CA ALA A 55 12.67 -27.60 -0.74
C ALA A 55 11.48 -27.49 0.24
N ASN A 56 11.75 -27.28 1.53
CA ASN A 56 10.74 -27.17 2.60
C ASN A 56 10.10 -25.77 2.72
N LEU A 57 10.40 -24.84 1.82
CA LEU A 57 9.78 -23.51 1.79
C LEU A 57 8.72 -23.43 0.70
N ASP A 58 7.47 -23.17 1.07
CA ASP A 58 6.37 -23.01 0.10
C ASP A 58 6.28 -21.59 -0.48
N ALA A 59 6.69 -20.58 0.30
CA ALA A 59 6.50 -19.18 -0.03
C ALA A 59 7.72 -18.31 0.29
N VAL A 60 7.87 -17.22 -0.46
CA VAL A 60 8.88 -16.19 -0.28
C VAL A 60 8.18 -14.85 -0.03
N ALA A 61 8.49 -14.22 1.10
CA ALA A 61 8.11 -12.84 1.38
C ALA A 61 9.30 -11.91 1.10
N ILE A 62 9.10 -10.89 0.26
CA ILE A 62 10.11 -9.97 -0.24
C ILE A 62 9.86 -8.57 0.34
N ALA A 63 10.81 -8.05 1.10
CA ALA A 63 10.81 -6.71 1.68
C ALA A 63 12.17 -6.01 1.45
N THR A 64 12.69 -6.17 0.24
CA THR A 64 13.93 -5.52 -0.24
C THR A 64 13.63 -4.10 -0.75
N PRO A 65 14.63 -3.33 -1.21
CA PRO A 65 14.35 -2.12 -1.98
C PRO A 65 13.50 -2.40 -3.22
N ALA A 66 12.62 -1.46 -3.58
CA ALA A 66 11.64 -1.63 -4.67
C ALA A 66 12.27 -2.00 -6.03
N ALA A 67 13.45 -1.47 -6.33
CA ALA A 67 14.20 -1.78 -7.55
C ALA A 67 14.60 -3.28 -7.67
N MET A 68 14.60 -4.02 -6.57
CA MET A 68 14.93 -5.45 -6.54
C MET A 68 13.69 -6.35 -6.53
N HIS A 69 12.48 -5.79 -6.38
CA HIS A 69 11.26 -6.59 -6.26
C HIS A 69 11.04 -7.48 -7.49
N PHE A 70 11.19 -6.92 -8.69
CA PHE A 70 10.94 -7.66 -9.93
C PHE A 70 11.83 -8.90 -10.07
N SER A 71 13.16 -8.72 -10.00
CA SER A 71 14.10 -9.83 -10.20
C SER A 71 13.90 -10.94 -9.17
N ILE A 72 13.78 -10.59 -7.88
CA ILE A 72 13.61 -11.55 -6.79
C ILE A 72 12.26 -12.27 -6.89
N ALA A 73 11.17 -11.53 -7.15
CA ALA A 73 9.84 -12.12 -7.31
C ALA A 73 9.79 -13.07 -8.51
N ARG A 74 10.39 -12.69 -9.64
CA ARG A 74 10.47 -13.50 -10.84
C ARG A 74 11.20 -14.81 -10.58
N GLU A 75 12.39 -14.77 -9.96
CA GLU A 75 13.15 -15.96 -9.60
C GLU A 75 12.37 -16.88 -8.65
N ALA A 76 11.73 -16.31 -7.62
CA ALA A 76 10.92 -17.07 -6.67
C ALA A 76 9.72 -17.77 -7.34
N LEU A 77 9.00 -17.07 -8.21
CA LEU A 77 7.87 -17.64 -8.96
C LEU A 77 8.34 -18.73 -9.94
N LEU A 78 9.45 -18.51 -10.65
CA LEU A 78 10.00 -19.48 -11.61
C LEU A 78 10.43 -20.78 -10.92
N ALA A 79 10.96 -20.68 -9.70
CA ALA A 79 11.26 -21.79 -8.80
C ALA A 79 10.02 -22.43 -8.14
N GLY A 80 8.80 -21.97 -8.50
CA GLY A 80 7.55 -22.57 -8.05
C GLY A 80 7.13 -22.18 -6.64
N LYS A 81 7.67 -21.10 -6.08
CA LYS A 81 7.27 -20.58 -4.76
C LYS A 81 6.07 -19.64 -4.88
N HIS A 82 5.24 -19.58 -3.84
CA HIS A 82 4.29 -18.48 -3.66
C HIS A 82 5.06 -17.20 -3.29
N VAL A 83 4.60 -16.04 -3.74
CA VAL A 83 5.30 -14.77 -3.51
C VAL A 83 4.39 -13.77 -2.81
N PHE A 84 4.85 -13.28 -1.67
CA PHE A 84 4.45 -12.00 -1.10
C PHE A 84 5.55 -10.99 -1.41
N VAL A 85 5.19 -9.81 -1.93
CA VAL A 85 6.13 -8.74 -2.25
C VAL A 85 5.60 -7.43 -1.71
N GLU A 86 6.45 -6.71 -0.98
CA GLU A 86 6.12 -5.36 -0.54
C GLU A 86 5.82 -4.44 -1.72
N LYS A 87 5.06 -3.39 -1.47
CA LYS A 87 4.75 -2.42 -2.52
C LYS A 87 6.00 -1.59 -2.88
N PRO A 88 6.06 -1.02 -4.10
CA PRO A 88 5.25 -1.40 -5.27
C PRO A 88 5.66 -2.78 -5.81
N LEU A 89 4.78 -3.46 -6.55
CA LEU A 89 5.09 -4.77 -7.14
C LEU A 89 6.36 -4.73 -8.01
N ALA A 90 6.48 -3.71 -8.86
CA ALA A 90 7.61 -3.45 -9.74
C ALA A 90 7.69 -1.94 -10.02
N LEU A 91 8.76 -1.48 -10.67
CA LEU A 91 8.93 -0.08 -11.04
C LEU A 91 8.33 0.26 -12.41
N THR A 92 8.06 -0.75 -13.23
CA THR A 92 7.41 -0.59 -14.54
C THR A 92 6.19 -1.47 -14.67
N VAL A 93 5.26 -1.05 -15.54
CA VAL A 93 4.04 -1.82 -15.84
C VAL A 93 4.40 -3.17 -16.46
N GLY A 94 5.32 -3.19 -17.44
CA GLY A 94 5.72 -4.42 -18.13
C GLY A 94 6.32 -5.48 -17.19
N GLU A 95 7.16 -5.07 -16.24
CA GLU A 95 7.67 -5.97 -15.19
C GLU A 95 6.54 -6.54 -14.32
N GLY A 96 5.57 -5.71 -13.94
CA GLY A 96 4.40 -6.14 -13.18
C GLY A 96 3.54 -7.15 -13.95
N GLU A 97 3.28 -6.88 -15.23
CA GLU A 97 2.53 -7.77 -16.12
C GLU A 97 3.24 -9.12 -16.31
N GLU A 98 4.57 -9.11 -16.47
CA GLU A 98 5.38 -10.33 -16.56
C GLU A 98 5.23 -11.17 -15.27
N LEU A 99 5.34 -10.57 -14.09
CA LEU A 99 5.18 -11.29 -12.82
C LEU A 99 3.78 -11.92 -12.70
N VAL A 100 2.73 -11.19 -13.10
CA VAL A 100 1.35 -11.71 -13.12
C VAL A 100 1.23 -12.90 -14.07
N ALA A 101 1.82 -12.82 -15.26
CA ALA A 101 1.82 -13.90 -16.24
C ALA A 101 2.55 -15.15 -15.70
N ILE A 102 3.74 -14.98 -15.11
CA ILE A 102 4.51 -16.09 -14.52
C ILE A 102 3.73 -16.73 -13.36
N ALA A 103 3.16 -15.92 -12.47
CA ALA A 103 2.39 -16.43 -11.33
C ALA A 103 1.20 -17.29 -11.79
N ARG A 104 0.46 -16.84 -12.82
CA ARG A 104 -0.61 -17.62 -13.44
C ARG A 104 -0.10 -18.91 -14.07
N GLN A 105 0.98 -18.83 -14.88
CA GLN A 105 1.56 -19.99 -15.55
C GLN A 105 2.05 -21.06 -14.56
N LYS A 106 2.64 -20.63 -13.44
CA LYS A 106 3.18 -21.52 -12.39
C LYS A 106 2.13 -21.96 -11.38
N ASN A 107 0.90 -21.47 -11.50
CA ASN A 107 -0.18 -21.64 -10.53
C ASN A 107 0.28 -21.27 -9.10
N ARG A 108 0.91 -20.09 -8.97
CA ARG A 108 1.40 -19.55 -7.70
C ARG A 108 0.69 -18.25 -7.35
N VAL A 109 0.62 -18.01 -6.06
CA VAL A 109 0.09 -16.77 -5.51
C VAL A 109 1.14 -15.69 -5.70
N LEU A 110 0.75 -14.55 -6.26
CA LEU A 110 1.50 -13.30 -6.24
C LEU A 110 0.68 -12.29 -5.45
N PHE A 111 1.18 -11.91 -4.29
CA PHE A 111 0.50 -11.05 -3.34
C PHE A 111 1.30 -9.78 -3.11
N VAL A 112 0.71 -8.62 -3.38
CA VAL A 112 1.34 -7.32 -3.14
C VAL A 112 0.95 -6.81 -1.76
N GLY A 113 1.93 -6.32 -0.99
CA GLY A 113 1.81 -5.85 0.38
C GLY A 113 0.99 -4.57 0.59
N HIS A 114 -0.18 -4.42 -0.05
CA HIS A 114 -1.09 -3.29 0.17
C HIS A 114 -1.84 -3.40 1.51
N ILE A 115 -1.13 -3.21 2.62
CA ILE A 115 -1.62 -3.46 3.99
C ILE A 115 -2.95 -2.77 4.33
N LEU A 116 -3.26 -1.60 3.75
CA LEU A 116 -4.50 -0.88 4.07
C LEU A 116 -5.76 -1.63 3.64
N HIS A 117 -5.67 -2.55 2.67
CA HIS A 117 -6.81 -3.38 2.30
C HIS A 117 -7.32 -4.25 3.46
N TYR A 118 -6.46 -4.50 4.44
CA TYR A 118 -6.70 -5.34 5.62
C TYR A 118 -6.97 -4.51 6.88
N HIS A 119 -6.98 -3.17 6.77
CA HIS A 119 -7.25 -2.31 7.91
C HIS A 119 -8.76 -2.36 8.24
N PRO A 120 -9.16 -2.58 9.51
CA PRO A 120 -10.57 -2.68 9.90
C PRO A 120 -11.43 -1.50 9.41
N ALA A 121 -10.89 -0.28 9.46
CA ALA A 121 -11.59 0.90 8.98
C ALA A 121 -11.91 0.84 7.47
N ILE A 122 -11.00 0.33 6.64
CA ILE A 122 -11.23 0.17 5.19
C ILE A 122 -12.26 -0.94 4.94
N HIS A 123 -12.23 -2.03 5.72
CA HIS A 123 -13.28 -3.05 5.66
C HIS A 123 -14.66 -2.48 6.01
N THR A 124 -14.76 -1.70 7.09
CA THR A 124 -16.02 -1.05 7.47
C THR A 124 -16.52 -0.12 6.37
N ILE A 125 -15.66 0.71 5.77
CA ILE A 125 -16.04 1.59 4.65
C ILE A 125 -16.58 0.77 3.46
N ARG A 126 -15.90 -0.33 3.10
CA ARG A 126 -16.37 -1.22 2.02
C ARG A 126 -17.75 -1.81 2.32
N ASN A 127 -17.98 -2.26 3.56
CA ASN A 127 -19.28 -2.80 3.96
C ASN A 127 -20.37 -1.73 3.90
N MET A 128 -20.10 -0.52 4.40
CA MET A 128 -21.04 0.61 4.33
C MET A 128 -21.40 0.99 2.88
N LEU A 129 -20.45 0.90 1.94
CA LEU A 129 -20.73 1.08 0.51
C LEU A 129 -21.60 -0.07 -0.03
N ALA A 130 -21.25 -1.32 0.27
CA ALA A 130 -21.97 -2.51 -0.19
C ALA A 130 -23.42 -2.56 0.35
N GLU A 131 -23.63 -2.11 1.58
CA GLU A 131 -24.94 -2.05 2.24
C GLU A 131 -25.74 -0.79 1.86
N GLY A 132 -25.16 0.12 1.06
CA GLY A 132 -25.82 1.35 0.61
C GLY A 132 -26.00 2.41 1.69
N GLU A 133 -25.28 2.30 2.81
CA GLU A 133 -25.34 3.25 3.93
C GLU A 133 -24.83 4.64 3.55
N LEU A 134 -23.80 4.69 2.71
CA LEU A 134 -23.24 5.94 2.19
C LEU A 134 -24.07 6.51 1.03
N GLY A 135 -25.00 5.72 0.49
CA GLY A 135 -25.74 6.05 -0.72
C GLY A 135 -24.82 6.01 -1.96
N ARG A 136 -25.01 6.94 -2.89
CA ARG A 136 -24.13 7.04 -4.08
C ARG A 136 -22.80 7.68 -3.67
N LEU A 137 -21.71 6.98 -3.96
CA LEU A 137 -20.36 7.54 -3.83
C LEU A 137 -20.20 8.75 -4.75
N GLN A 138 -19.71 9.87 -4.23
CA GLN A 138 -19.53 11.11 -4.98
C GLN A 138 -18.06 11.49 -5.13
N TYR A 139 -17.30 11.41 -4.04
CA TYR A 139 -15.93 11.88 -4.02
C TYR A 139 -15.09 11.13 -2.98
N ILE A 140 -13.81 10.90 -3.28
CA ILE A 140 -12.84 10.36 -2.32
C ILE A 140 -11.59 11.23 -2.31
N TYR A 141 -11.00 11.48 -1.15
CA TYR A 141 -9.64 12.00 -1.13
C TYR A 141 -8.77 11.43 -0.03
N SER A 142 -7.46 11.39 -0.30
CA SER A 142 -6.44 10.99 0.67
C SER A 142 -5.41 12.09 0.85
N ASN A 143 -5.03 12.33 2.10
CA ASN A 143 -3.92 13.19 2.49
C ASN A 143 -2.88 12.36 3.23
N ARG A 144 -1.63 12.35 2.73
CA ARG A 144 -0.45 11.81 3.44
C ARG A 144 0.64 12.86 3.50
N LEU A 145 0.62 13.61 4.58
CA LEU A 145 1.42 14.80 4.77
C LEU A 145 2.24 14.63 6.04
N ASN A 146 3.53 14.91 5.98
CA ASN A 146 4.38 14.90 7.16
C ASN A 146 5.68 15.65 6.88
N LEU A 147 6.29 16.28 7.88
CA LEU A 147 7.71 16.64 7.83
C LEU A 147 8.53 15.36 8.06
N GLY A 148 8.76 14.65 6.95
CA GLY A 148 9.19 13.26 6.96
C GLY A 148 10.63 13.02 6.55
N LYS A 149 10.92 11.75 6.27
CA LYS A 149 12.19 11.36 5.63
C LYS A 149 12.18 11.81 4.18
N PHE A 150 13.08 12.72 3.84
CA PHE A 150 13.36 13.11 2.46
C PHE A 150 14.04 11.96 1.73
N ARG A 151 13.57 11.65 0.52
CA ARG A 151 14.12 10.58 -0.32
C ARG A 151 14.84 11.16 -1.53
N ARG A 152 15.78 10.39 -2.08
CA ARG A 152 16.56 10.78 -3.25
C ARG A 152 16.33 9.84 -4.44
N GLU A 153 15.71 8.70 -4.19
CA GLU A 153 15.54 7.62 -5.15
C GLU A 153 14.13 7.60 -5.76
N GLU A 154 13.13 8.06 -5.01
CA GLU A 154 11.73 8.10 -5.41
C GLU A 154 11.07 9.41 -4.96
N ASN A 155 10.02 9.85 -5.66
CA ASN A 155 9.27 11.05 -5.29
C ASN A 155 8.20 10.76 -4.20
N SER A 156 7.56 11.83 -3.71
CA SER A 156 6.52 11.76 -2.68
C SER A 156 5.33 10.88 -3.07
N LEU A 157 4.95 10.91 -4.35
CA LEU A 157 3.87 10.11 -4.92
C LEU A 157 4.18 8.61 -4.83
N TRP A 158 5.35 8.17 -5.31
CA TRP A 158 5.79 6.77 -5.20
C TRP A 158 5.94 6.30 -3.75
N SER A 159 6.39 7.20 -2.88
CA SER A 159 6.59 6.89 -1.46
C SER A 159 5.28 6.56 -0.75
N PHE A 160 4.24 7.37 -0.98
CA PHE A 160 3.03 7.40 -0.15
C PHE A 160 1.76 6.96 -0.87
N ALA A 161 1.57 7.34 -2.13
CA ALA A 161 0.31 7.15 -2.84
C ALA A 161 -0.04 5.68 -3.20
N PRO A 162 0.88 4.70 -3.37
CA PRO A 162 0.47 3.37 -3.86
C PRO A 162 -0.61 2.68 -3.03
N HIS A 163 -0.59 2.84 -1.70
CA HIS A 163 -1.67 2.31 -0.87
C HIS A 163 -2.99 3.03 -1.08
N ASP A 164 -2.96 4.36 -1.21
CA ASP A 164 -4.15 5.17 -1.37
C ASP A 164 -4.80 4.96 -2.74
N ILE A 165 -3.98 4.88 -3.80
CA ILE A 165 -4.43 4.51 -5.15
C ILE A 165 -5.15 3.15 -5.07
N SER A 166 -4.49 2.13 -4.51
CA SER A 166 -5.05 0.78 -4.40
C SER A 166 -6.37 0.75 -3.61
N VAL A 167 -6.47 1.51 -2.52
CA VAL A 167 -7.70 1.62 -1.74
C VAL A 167 -8.79 2.35 -2.53
N ILE A 168 -8.49 3.48 -3.14
CA ILE A 168 -9.45 4.26 -3.94
C ILE A 168 -10.00 3.42 -5.10
N LEU A 169 -9.13 2.77 -5.88
CA LEU A 169 -9.55 1.87 -6.96
C LEU A 169 -10.45 0.75 -6.45
N SER A 170 -10.14 0.19 -5.28
CA SER A 170 -10.96 -0.85 -4.65
C SER A 170 -12.30 -0.35 -4.12
N LEU A 171 -12.41 0.91 -3.68
CA LEU A 171 -13.65 1.49 -3.18
C LEU A 171 -14.58 1.92 -4.32
N VAL A 172 -14.00 2.46 -5.41
CA VAL A 172 -14.75 2.82 -6.62
C VAL A 172 -15.11 1.57 -7.44
N ASN A 173 -14.26 0.54 -7.39
CA ASN A 173 -14.40 -0.72 -8.13
C ASN A 173 -14.43 -0.55 -9.66
N GLU A 174 -13.73 0.47 -10.17
CA GLU A 174 -13.53 0.77 -11.59
C GLU A 174 -12.14 1.38 -11.80
N GLU A 175 -11.63 1.29 -13.03
CA GLU A 175 -10.42 2.01 -13.44
C GLU A 175 -10.75 3.47 -13.83
N PRO A 176 -9.85 4.44 -13.56
CA PRO A 176 -10.07 5.82 -13.93
C PRO A 176 -9.95 6.03 -15.44
N THR A 177 -10.79 6.91 -16.00
CA THR A 177 -10.71 7.35 -17.40
C THR A 177 -9.72 8.49 -17.61
N GLN A 178 -9.41 9.24 -16.54
CA GLN A 178 -8.49 10.37 -16.58
C GLN A 178 -7.67 10.41 -15.29
N VAL A 179 -6.36 10.63 -15.45
CA VAL A 179 -5.41 10.84 -14.37
C VAL A 179 -4.61 12.11 -14.66
N GLU A 180 -4.56 13.02 -13.71
CA GLU A 180 -3.73 14.23 -13.77
C GLU A 180 -2.88 14.30 -12.50
N ALA A 181 -1.61 14.67 -12.63
CA ALA A 181 -0.74 14.84 -11.46
C ALA A 181 0.14 16.08 -11.64
N ILE A 182 0.22 16.88 -10.58
CA ILE A 182 1.08 18.06 -10.51
C ILE A 182 2.00 17.88 -9.31
N GLY A 183 3.29 18.13 -9.52
CA GLY A 183 4.32 17.99 -8.49
C GLY A 183 5.19 19.25 -8.39
N SER A 184 5.67 19.52 -7.18
CA SER A 184 6.62 20.58 -6.88
C SER A 184 7.94 19.99 -6.40
N ASN A 185 9.02 20.50 -6.98
CA ASN A 185 10.41 20.09 -6.78
C ASN A 185 11.13 21.13 -5.91
N ILE A 186 10.75 21.24 -4.65
CA ILE A 186 11.22 22.31 -3.73
C ILE A 186 12.62 21.98 -3.21
N LEU A 187 12.85 20.74 -2.80
CA LEU A 187 14.10 20.30 -2.18
C LEU A 187 15.14 19.77 -3.18
N HIS A 188 14.69 19.36 -4.37
CA HIS A 188 15.55 18.73 -5.37
C HIS A 188 15.07 19.06 -6.78
N PRO A 189 15.95 19.33 -7.76
CA PRO A 189 15.56 19.80 -9.10
C PRO A 189 14.60 18.88 -9.87
N SER A 190 14.66 17.57 -9.64
CA SER A 190 13.91 16.56 -10.41
C SER A 190 13.03 15.63 -9.58
N ILE A 191 12.94 15.81 -8.26
CA ILE A 191 12.18 14.91 -7.38
C ILE A 191 11.08 15.72 -6.70
N ALA A 192 9.83 15.38 -7.02
CA ALA A 192 8.67 16.04 -6.44
C ALA A 192 8.49 15.64 -4.97
N ASP A 193 8.73 16.57 -4.05
CA ASP A 193 8.53 16.38 -2.62
C ASP A 193 7.08 16.68 -2.17
N THR A 194 6.30 17.34 -3.03
CA THR A 194 4.88 17.63 -2.84
C THR A 194 4.14 17.35 -4.15
N SER A 195 3.07 16.56 -4.10
CA SER A 195 2.31 16.17 -5.29
C SER A 195 0.81 16.09 -5.02
N LEU A 196 0.00 16.53 -5.99
CA LEU A 196 -1.45 16.35 -6.03
C LEU A 196 -1.82 15.55 -7.28
N MET A 197 -2.50 14.43 -7.09
CA MET A 197 -3.05 13.59 -8.16
C MET A 197 -4.56 13.69 -8.15
N HIS A 198 -5.17 13.82 -9.32
CA HIS A 198 -6.60 13.72 -9.57
C HIS A 198 -6.94 12.50 -10.42
N LEU A 199 -8.05 11.85 -10.08
CA LEU A 199 -8.62 10.70 -10.77
C LEU A 199 -10.08 11.00 -11.12
N LYS A 200 -10.51 10.66 -12.33
CA LYS A 200 -11.93 10.65 -12.71
C LYS A 200 -12.33 9.27 -13.19
N PHE A 201 -13.52 8.84 -12.81
CA PHE A 201 -14.04 7.50 -13.09
C PHE A 201 -15.26 7.55 -14.02
N PRO A 202 -15.53 6.49 -14.80
CA PRO A 202 -16.68 6.41 -15.70
C PRO A 202 -18.02 6.63 -14.98
N CYS A 203 -18.14 6.13 -13.75
CA CYS A 203 -19.33 6.29 -12.90
C CYS A 203 -19.59 7.72 -12.39
N GLY A 204 -18.76 8.70 -12.75
CA GLY A 204 -18.89 10.11 -12.35
C GLY A 204 -18.23 10.44 -11.00
N VAL A 205 -17.70 9.44 -10.28
CA VAL A 205 -16.88 9.66 -9.10
C VAL A 205 -15.58 10.36 -9.51
N ALA A 206 -15.11 11.27 -8.66
CA ALA A 206 -13.78 11.83 -8.75
C ALA A 206 -13.02 11.59 -7.44
N ALA A 207 -11.70 11.56 -7.53
CA ALA A 207 -10.86 11.47 -6.35
C ALA A 207 -9.61 12.33 -6.47
N HIS A 208 -9.01 12.67 -5.33
CA HIS A 208 -7.66 13.20 -5.31
C HIS A 208 -6.78 12.59 -4.21
N ILE A 209 -5.48 12.62 -4.44
CA ILE A 209 -4.47 12.19 -3.48
C ILE A 209 -3.47 13.32 -3.35
N PHE A 210 -3.34 13.87 -2.15
CA PHE A 210 -2.36 14.88 -1.81
C PHE A 210 -1.28 14.30 -0.91
N VAL A 211 -0.03 14.39 -1.36
CA VAL A 211 1.12 13.87 -0.63
C VAL A 211 2.20 14.92 -0.52
N SER A 212 2.85 15.01 0.64
CA SER A 212 3.95 15.94 0.84
C SER A 212 4.90 15.47 1.94
N TRP A 213 6.21 15.62 1.68
CA TRP A 213 7.26 15.53 2.69
C TRP A 213 7.52 16.86 3.42
N LEU A 214 6.91 17.94 2.92
CA LEU A 214 7.06 19.31 3.43
C LEU A 214 5.71 19.80 3.94
N ASN A 215 5.25 19.22 5.04
CA ASN A 215 4.05 19.68 5.73
C ASN A 215 4.32 19.89 7.23
N PRO A 216 3.89 21.01 7.84
CA PRO A 216 4.25 21.36 9.21
C PRO A 216 3.66 20.42 10.28
N PHE A 217 2.65 19.64 9.94
CA PHE A 217 2.05 18.64 10.82
C PHE A 217 1.83 17.32 10.08
N LYS A 218 1.73 16.22 10.84
CA LYS A 218 1.39 14.92 10.28
C LYS A 218 -0.11 14.84 10.02
N GLU A 219 -0.48 14.51 8.79
CA GLU A 219 -1.84 14.15 8.39
C GLU A 219 -1.81 12.84 7.61
N GLN A 220 -2.70 11.92 7.97
CA GLN A 220 -2.86 10.64 7.29
C GLN A 220 -4.34 10.27 7.29
N LYS A 221 -5.07 10.81 6.30
CA LYS A 221 -6.53 10.74 6.25
C LYS A 221 -7.01 10.21 4.90
N LEU A 222 -8.09 9.44 4.93
CA LEU A 222 -8.92 9.11 3.78
C LEU A 222 -10.35 9.57 4.08
N VAL A 223 -10.93 10.35 3.17
CA VAL A 223 -12.30 10.84 3.29
C VAL A 223 -13.12 10.31 2.13
N VAL A 224 -14.27 9.73 2.45
CA VAL A 224 -15.21 9.12 1.50
C VAL A 224 -16.54 9.84 1.64
N THR A 225 -16.94 10.53 0.58
CA THR A 225 -18.17 11.31 0.54
C THR A 225 -19.22 10.56 -0.28
N GLY A 226 -20.28 10.12 0.39
CA GLY A 226 -21.50 9.64 -0.25
C GLY A 226 -22.61 10.69 -0.18
N ASP A 227 -23.71 10.47 -0.89
CA ASP A 227 -24.85 11.40 -0.91
C ASP A 227 -25.76 11.32 0.33
N ARG A 228 -25.54 10.35 1.22
CA ARG A 228 -26.27 10.18 2.49
C ARG A 228 -25.44 10.35 3.75
N LYS A 229 -24.16 9.96 3.70
CA LYS A 229 -23.22 10.02 4.81
C LYS A 229 -21.82 10.27 4.26
N MET A 230 -20.93 10.72 5.12
CA MET A 230 -19.51 10.88 4.84
C MET A 230 -18.71 10.13 5.90
N VAL A 231 -17.54 9.62 5.52
CA VAL A 231 -16.69 8.85 6.43
C VAL A 231 -15.27 9.37 6.35
N VAL A 232 -14.66 9.57 7.52
CA VAL A 232 -13.27 9.96 7.66
C VAL A 232 -12.52 8.83 8.36
N PHE A 233 -11.54 8.27 7.67
CA PHE A 233 -10.52 7.42 8.25
C PHE A 233 -9.27 8.27 8.54
N ASP A 234 -9.01 8.55 9.82
CA ASP A 234 -7.82 9.27 10.30
C ASP A 234 -6.86 8.31 11.01
N ASP A 235 -5.80 7.93 10.30
CA ASP A 235 -4.82 6.97 10.79
C ASP A 235 -3.85 7.56 11.82
N THR A 236 -3.96 8.86 12.12
CA THR A 236 -3.19 9.51 13.19
C THR A 236 -3.84 9.34 14.57
N LEU A 237 -5.11 8.93 14.62
CA LEU A 237 -5.87 8.77 15.86
C LEU A 237 -5.69 7.38 16.50
N PRO A 238 -6.00 7.24 17.81
CA PRO A 238 -6.14 5.95 18.48
C PRO A 238 -7.16 5.04 17.78
N ARG A 239 -6.97 3.72 17.87
CA ARG A 239 -7.69 2.70 17.10
C ARG A 239 -9.21 2.89 17.15
N GLU A 240 -9.76 3.18 18.32
CA GLU A 240 -11.17 3.39 18.61
C GLU A 240 -11.77 4.66 17.98
N ARG A 241 -10.94 5.59 17.53
CA ARG A 241 -11.33 6.89 16.94
C ARG A 241 -10.88 7.06 15.50
N LYS A 242 -10.17 6.08 14.91
CA LYS A 242 -9.66 6.19 13.54
C LYS A 242 -10.77 6.34 12.51
N LEU A 243 -11.98 5.83 12.74
CA LEU A 243 -13.09 5.92 11.80
C LEU A 243 -14.21 6.77 12.38
N THR A 244 -14.56 7.86 11.71
CA THR A 244 -15.67 8.74 12.10
C THR A 244 -16.69 8.81 10.97
N VAL A 245 -17.96 8.59 11.31
CA VAL A 245 -19.09 8.72 10.38
C VAL A 245 -19.78 10.05 10.63
N TYR A 246 -20.01 10.80 9.56
CA TYR A 246 -20.71 12.06 9.56
C TYR A 246 -22.05 11.85 8.83
N PRO A 247 -23.19 11.93 9.50
CA PRO A 247 -24.51 11.72 8.89
C PRO A 247 -25.00 12.95 8.11
N HIS A 248 -24.07 13.70 7.52
CA HIS A 248 -24.38 14.90 6.76
C HIS A 248 -24.77 14.54 5.33
N PHE A 249 -25.87 15.11 4.85
CA PHE A 249 -26.31 14.97 3.46
C PHE A 249 -26.90 16.27 2.92
N ILE A 250 -27.08 16.31 1.60
CA ILE A 250 -27.65 17.48 0.92
C ILE A 250 -29.10 17.17 0.56
N ARG A 251 -30.02 17.96 1.10
CA ARG A 251 -31.43 17.94 0.73
C ARG A 251 -31.72 19.06 -0.26
N TRP A 252 -32.52 18.77 -1.28
CA TRP A 252 -32.97 19.78 -2.24
C TRP A 252 -34.30 20.38 -1.78
N GLN A 253 -34.34 21.68 -1.51
CA GLN A 253 -35.55 22.42 -1.14
C GLN A 253 -35.72 23.61 -2.08
N GLY A 254 -36.82 23.63 -2.85
CA GLY A 254 -37.05 24.70 -3.83
C GLY A 254 -35.95 24.86 -4.88
N GLY A 255 -35.24 23.77 -5.23
CA GLY A 255 -34.11 23.79 -6.17
C GLY A 255 -32.77 24.23 -5.56
N LEU A 256 -32.72 24.54 -4.27
CA LEU A 256 -31.49 24.89 -3.55
C LEU A 256 -30.95 23.69 -2.76
N PRO A 257 -29.64 23.42 -2.79
CA PRO A 257 -29.02 22.43 -1.94
C PRO A 257 -28.88 22.96 -0.50
N VAL A 258 -29.42 22.24 0.48
CA VAL A 258 -29.38 22.57 1.91
C VAL A 258 -28.69 21.44 2.67
N PRO A 259 -27.65 21.71 3.48
CA PRO A 259 -27.02 20.70 4.32
C PRO A 259 -27.91 20.35 5.53
N GLU A 260 -27.97 19.07 5.86
CA GLU A 260 -28.67 18.52 7.04
C GLU A 260 -27.72 17.58 7.80
#